data_AF-A0A924J2P7-F1
#
_entry.id   AF-A0A924J2P7-F1
#
_cell.length_a   1.000
_cell.length_b   1.000
_cell.length_c   1.000
_cell.angle_alpha   90.00
_cell.angle_beta   90.00
_cell.angle_gamma   90.00
#
_symmetry.space_group_name_H-M   'P 1'
#
loop_
_entity.id
_entity.type
_entity.pdbx_description
1 polymer ?
#
loop_
_entity_poly.entity_id
_entity_poly.type
_entity_poly.pdbx_seq_one_letter_code
_entity_poly.pdbx_strand_id
1 'polypeptide(L)'
;MLTVTATGSAGTGYVQLYTGINAPLASNVNFDPGSTTPNSVLIETPADGRINVSVGGSAVDLVVDLSGYVPATAVTAVEASRIGDSRSGIGFTSGKVSGTQTLTLPSTIPMNAGLVALTVTATQADAVGNVVAYSGAMVPPTSNVNLTPGRTQANLVLVKPTGGTVSFKVNGGPTHLVVDVSGYTPAGSAFTAVGPNRLADSRTATGLKQGPISGAVNVTMPATLPAGTTAVLLNVTATDATGAGFVSAYPAGQPQPATSNVNYDSGVTGANLVLVPVGANNSVTLFVGGTGVNLVVDISGYVTN
;
A
#
# COMPACT_ATOMS: atom_id res chain seq x y z
N MET A 1 -7.23 -9.56 2.88
CA MET A 1 -6.07 -8.77 2.47
C MET A 1 -4.88 -9.70 2.38
N LEU A 2 -4.30 -9.80 1.20
CA LEU A 2 -3.19 -10.68 0.89
C LEU A 2 -1.94 -9.83 0.71
N THR A 3 -0.77 -10.34 1.13
CA THR A 3 0.51 -9.85 0.62
C THR A 3 0.96 -10.82 -0.47
N VAL A 4 1.26 -10.28 -1.64
CA VAL A 4 1.74 -11.06 -2.80
C VAL A 4 3.17 -10.63 -3.08
N THR A 5 4.09 -11.58 -3.01
CA THR A 5 5.50 -11.35 -3.27
C THR A 5 5.93 -12.09 -4.52
N ALA A 6 6.44 -11.35 -5.50
CA ALA A 6 7.06 -11.89 -6.71
C ALA A 6 8.59 -11.90 -6.52
N THR A 7 9.24 -13.05 -6.72
CA THR A 7 10.69 -13.20 -6.56
C THR A 7 11.28 -14.18 -7.58
N GLY A 8 12.60 -14.18 -7.73
CA GLY A 8 13.30 -15.17 -8.56
C GLY A 8 13.11 -15.03 -10.07
N SER A 9 12.51 -13.94 -10.57
CA SER A 9 12.34 -13.79 -12.02
C SER A 9 13.64 -13.47 -12.74
N ALA A 10 13.84 -14.07 -13.91
CA ALA A 10 14.93 -13.75 -14.83
C ALA A 10 14.62 -12.55 -15.76
N GLY A 11 13.38 -12.05 -15.75
CA GLY A 11 12.91 -11.01 -16.65
C GLY A 11 11.90 -10.09 -15.98
N THR A 12 11.42 -9.09 -16.72
CA THR A 12 10.35 -8.21 -16.23
C THR A 12 8.99 -8.87 -16.38
N GLY A 13 8.05 -8.54 -15.49
CA GLY A 13 6.68 -9.01 -15.59
C GLY A 13 5.76 -8.38 -14.55
N TYR A 14 4.56 -8.93 -14.45
CA TYR A 14 3.55 -8.48 -13.51
C TYR A 14 2.65 -9.61 -13.03
N VAL A 15 2.03 -9.41 -11.87
CA VAL A 15 1.09 -10.34 -11.23
C VAL A 15 -0.26 -9.64 -11.06
N GLN A 16 -1.33 -10.38 -11.30
CA GLN A 16 -2.72 -9.93 -11.14
C GLN A 16 -3.48 -10.94 -10.30
N LEU A 17 -4.15 -10.46 -9.26
CA LEU A 17 -5.05 -11.24 -8.43
C LEU A 17 -6.47 -10.75 -8.69
N TYR A 18 -7.38 -11.70 -8.92
CA TYR A 18 -8.75 -11.37 -9.27
C TYR A 18 -9.72 -12.49 -8.92
N THR A 19 -10.99 -12.11 -8.85
CA THR A 19 -12.13 -13.01 -8.75
C THR A 19 -12.84 -13.03 -10.11
N GLY A 20 -13.56 -14.10 -10.42
CA GLY A 20 -14.24 -14.22 -11.72
C GLY A 20 -13.32 -14.67 -12.87
N ILE A 21 -13.74 -14.43 -14.12
CA ILE A 21 -13.18 -15.11 -15.30
C ILE A 21 -12.08 -14.29 -15.99
N ASN A 22 -12.19 -12.96 -15.97
CA ASN A 22 -11.26 -12.07 -16.69
C ASN A 22 -10.28 -11.42 -15.73
N ALA A 23 -8.98 -11.50 -16.07
CA ALA A 23 -7.97 -10.74 -15.36
C ALA A 23 -8.21 -9.23 -15.57
N PRO A 24 -8.02 -8.38 -14.54
CA PRO A 24 -8.12 -6.94 -14.67
C PRO A 24 -7.04 -6.40 -15.60
N LEU A 25 -7.12 -5.12 -16.00
CA LEU A 25 -6.03 -4.46 -16.73
C LEU A 25 -4.94 -3.89 -15.79
N ALA A 26 -5.19 -3.97 -14.48
CA ALA A 26 -4.29 -3.52 -13.44
C ALA A 26 -3.37 -4.65 -12.99
N SER A 27 -2.07 -4.40 -12.90
CA SER A 27 -1.16 -5.25 -12.15
C SER A 27 -1.22 -4.94 -10.67
N ASN A 28 -1.23 -5.96 -9.83
CA ASN A 28 -1.03 -5.82 -8.40
C ASN A 28 0.46 -5.76 -8.06
N VAL A 29 1.29 -6.60 -8.68
CA VAL A 29 2.74 -6.58 -8.47
C VAL A 29 3.41 -6.37 -9.82
N ASN A 30 4.41 -5.50 -9.87
CA ASN A 30 5.31 -5.37 -11.01
C ASN A 30 6.72 -5.75 -10.55
N PHE A 31 7.40 -6.61 -11.30
CA PHE A 31 8.71 -7.14 -10.91
C PHE A 31 9.72 -7.03 -12.04
N ASP A 32 10.98 -6.90 -11.64
CA ASP A 32 12.14 -6.78 -12.48
C ASP A 32 13.06 -8.02 -12.30
N PRO A 33 14.02 -8.26 -13.21
CA PRO A 33 14.96 -9.36 -13.05
C PRO A 33 15.68 -9.29 -11.69
N GLY A 34 15.65 -10.41 -10.95
CA GLY A 34 16.30 -10.54 -9.64
C GLY A 34 15.65 -9.76 -8.50
N SER A 35 14.54 -9.04 -8.71
CA SER A 35 13.87 -8.32 -7.63
C SER A 35 13.04 -9.26 -6.75
N THR A 36 12.85 -8.87 -5.49
CA THR A 36 11.82 -9.44 -4.61
C THR A 36 10.82 -8.34 -4.28
N THR A 37 9.65 -8.37 -4.93
CA THR A 37 8.68 -7.28 -4.89
C THR A 37 7.38 -7.74 -4.21
N PRO A 38 7.10 -7.28 -2.98
CA PRO A 38 5.80 -7.45 -2.36
C PRO A 38 4.84 -6.32 -2.77
N ASN A 39 3.55 -6.64 -2.87
CA ASN A 39 2.48 -5.65 -2.76
C ASN A 39 1.27 -6.25 -2.02
N SER A 40 0.55 -5.41 -1.30
CA SER A 40 -0.72 -5.77 -0.66
C SER A 40 -1.87 -5.72 -1.66
N VAL A 41 -2.80 -6.68 -1.53
CA VAL A 41 -4.01 -6.77 -2.35
C VAL A 41 -5.23 -6.93 -1.45
N LEU A 42 -6.24 -6.09 -1.66
CA LEU A 42 -7.57 -6.30 -1.11
C LEU A 42 -8.41 -7.00 -2.17
N ILE A 43 -8.88 -8.20 -1.85
CA ILE A 43 -9.69 -9.04 -2.71
C ILE A 43 -10.84 -9.62 -1.90
N GLU A 44 -12.02 -9.69 -2.51
CA GLU A 44 -13.17 -10.38 -1.93
C GLU A 44 -12.90 -11.88 -1.87
N THR A 45 -13.34 -12.55 -0.80
CA THR A 45 -13.29 -14.00 -0.71
C THR A 45 -14.48 -14.59 -1.47
N PRO A 46 -14.28 -15.29 -2.61
CA PRO A 46 -15.39 -15.81 -3.38
C PRO A 46 -16.07 -16.98 -2.66
N ALA A 47 -17.31 -17.30 -3.05
CA ALA A 47 -18.08 -18.37 -2.43
C ALA A 47 -17.42 -19.76 -2.54
N ASP A 48 -16.62 -19.99 -3.58
CA ASP A 48 -15.85 -21.23 -3.78
C ASP A 48 -14.48 -21.22 -3.08
N GLY A 49 -14.13 -20.11 -2.42
CA GLY A 49 -12.87 -19.92 -1.70
C GLY A 49 -11.64 -19.81 -2.60
N ARG A 50 -11.79 -19.65 -3.93
CA ARG A 50 -10.67 -19.63 -4.87
C ARG A 50 -10.42 -18.23 -5.42
N ILE A 51 -9.15 -17.83 -5.45
CA ILE A 51 -8.68 -16.62 -6.14
C ILE A 51 -7.91 -17.03 -7.38
N ASN A 52 -8.02 -16.24 -8.44
CA ASN A 52 -7.21 -16.42 -9.64
C ASN A 52 -5.96 -15.57 -9.55
N VAL A 53 -4.84 -16.14 -10.00
CA VAL A 53 -3.55 -15.45 -10.11
C VAL A 53 -3.08 -15.57 -11.56
N SER A 54 -2.87 -14.43 -12.20
CA SER A 54 -2.30 -14.35 -13.54
C SER A 54 -0.91 -13.73 -13.47
N VAL A 55 0.03 -14.32 -14.20
CA VAL A 55 1.38 -13.79 -14.40
C VAL A 55 1.53 -13.42 -15.87
N GLY A 56 1.88 -12.16 -16.12
CA GLY A 56 2.20 -11.66 -17.45
C GLY A 56 3.69 -11.33 -17.58
N GLY A 57 4.26 -11.57 -18.76
CA GLY A 57 5.69 -11.37 -19.02
C GLY A 57 6.52 -12.60 -18.66
N SER A 58 7.56 -12.41 -17.84
CA SER A 58 8.50 -13.47 -17.48
C SER A 58 7.96 -14.37 -16.37
N ALA A 59 8.37 -15.64 -16.35
CA ALA A 59 8.07 -16.55 -15.24
C ALA A 59 8.66 -16.02 -13.91
N VAL A 60 7.98 -16.30 -12.80
CA VAL A 60 8.33 -15.78 -11.47
C VAL A 60 7.85 -16.73 -10.39
N ASP A 61 8.54 -16.75 -9.25
CA ASP A 61 8.08 -17.43 -8.05
C ASP A 61 7.15 -16.51 -7.26
N LEU A 62 6.07 -17.07 -6.73
CA LEU A 62 5.06 -16.32 -5.98
C LEU A 62 4.94 -16.85 -4.55
N VAL A 63 4.95 -15.92 -3.60
CA VAL A 63 4.51 -16.15 -2.22
C VAL A 63 3.23 -15.35 -2.01
N VAL A 64 2.17 -16.01 -1.54
CA VAL A 64 0.87 -15.37 -1.27
C VAL A 64 0.49 -15.64 0.17
N ASP A 65 0.55 -14.60 0.98
CA ASP A 65 0.29 -14.67 2.42
C ASP A 65 -1.03 -13.98 2.76
N LEU A 66 -1.84 -14.61 3.63
CA LEU A 66 -2.99 -13.97 4.23
C LEU A 66 -2.54 -13.08 5.39
N SER A 67 -2.52 -11.76 5.17
CA SER A 67 -2.12 -10.78 6.19
C SER A 67 -3.26 -10.38 7.12
N GLY A 68 -4.51 -10.57 6.69
CA GLY A 68 -5.69 -10.31 7.52
C GLY A 68 -6.97 -10.31 6.69
N TYR A 69 -8.11 -10.22 7.37
CA TYR A 69 -9.41 -10.10 6.74
C TYR A 69 -10.23 -9.00 7.42
N VAL A 70 -11.23 -8.50 6.69
CA VAL A 70 -12.26 -7.61 7.21
C VAL A 70 -13.62 -8.25 6.93
N PRO A 71 -14.64 -8.06 7.78
CA PRO A 71 -15.98 -8.57 7.51
C PRO A 71 -16.51 -8.06 6.16
N ALA A 72 -17.32 -8.85 5.46
CA ALA A 72 -17.94 -8.44 4.20
C ALA A 72 -18.85 -7.21 4.35
N THR A 73 -19.35 -6.95 5.56
CA THR A 73 -20.10 -5.71 5.87
C THR A 73 -19.21 -4.47 5.99
N ALA A 74 -17.90 -4.66 6.17
CA ALA A 74 -16.95 -3.56 6.34
C ALA A 74 -16.41 -3.02 5.00
N VAL A 75 -16.41 -3.82 3.94
CA VAL A 75 -15.95 -3.43 2.60
C VAL A 75 -16.96 -3.87 1.56
N THR A 76 -17.35 -2.96 0.67
CA THR A 76 -18.04 -3.27 -0.58
C THR A 76 -16.99 -3.42 -1.67
N ALA A 77 -16.80 -4.64 -2.15
CA ALA A 77 -16.01 -4.89 -3.35
C ALA A 77 -16.74 -4.32 -4.57
N VAL A 78 -15.97 -3.80 -5.52
CA VAL A 78 -16.49 -3.45 -6.84
C VAL A 78 -15.65 -4.16 -7.89
N GLU A 79 -16.25 -4.45 -9.04
CA GLU A 79 -15.49 -4.92 -10.19
C GLU A 79 -14.34 -3.94 -10.48
N ALA A 80 -13.12 -4.48 -10.53
CA ALA A 80 -11.93 -3.67 -10.65
C ALA A 80 -11.97 -2.88 -11.96
N SER A 81 -11.87 -1.55 -11.89
CA SER A 81 -11.99 -0.68 -13.05
C SER A 81 -10.97 0.45 -13.06
N ARG A 82 -10.48 0.76 -14.27
CA ARG A 82 -9.55 1.87 -14.53
C ARG A 82 -10.28 3.19 -14.40
N ILE A 83 -9.88 4.01 -13.43
CA ILE A 83 -10.47 5.35 -13.21
C ILE A 83 -9.51 6.47 -13.62
N GLY A 84 -8.21 6.17 -13.73
CA GLY A 84 -7.20 7.10 -14.22
C GLY A 84 -6.11 6.37 -15.02
N ASP A 85 -5.77 6.87 -16.19
CA ASP A 85 -4.62 6.44 -16.97
C ASP A 85 -4.08 7.62 -17.77
N SER A 86 -2.99 8.18 -17.28
CA SER A 86 -2.34 9.33 -17.92
C SER A 86 -1.69 8.99 -19.27
N ARG A 87 -1.53 7.71 -19.61
CA ARG A 87 -1.00 7.31 -20.93
C ARG A 87 -2.07 7.47 -22.00
N SER A 88 -3.31 7.09 -21.70
CA SER A 88 -4.45 7.18 -22.62
C SER A 88 -5.32 8.43 -22.41
N GLY A 89 -5.11 9.19 -21.33
CA GLY A 89 -5.90 10.37 -20.99
C GLY A 89 -7.22 10.06 -20.28
N ILE A 90 -7.38 8.85 -19.72
CA ILE A 90 -8.55 8.52 -18.90
C ILE A 90 -8.38 9.20 -17.54
N GLY A 91 -9.35 10.00 -17.10
CA GLY A 91 -9.32 10.68 -15.79
C GLY A 91 -8.21 11.72 -15.59
N PHE A 92 -7.19 11.74 -16.45
CA PHE A 92 -6.06 12.66 -16.43
C PHE A 92 -5.88 13.28 -17.82
N THR A 93 -5.18 14.41 -17.90
CA THR A 93 -4.60 14.86 -19.17
C THR A 93 -3.59 13.82 -19.64
N SER A 94 -3.62 13.48 -20.94
CA SER A 94 -2.66 12.55 -21.54
C SER A 94 -1.23 13.11 -21.46
N GLY A 95 -0.27 12.27 -21.09
CA GLY A 95 1.13 12.61 -20.87
C GLY A 95 1.64 12.20 -19.49
N LYS A 96 2.93 12.40 -19.24
CA LYS A 96 3.46 12.25 -17.88
C LYS A 96 2.94 13.40 -17.01
N VAL A 97 2.60 13.07 -15.78
CA VAL A 97 2.04 14.01 -14.81
C VAL A 97 3.07 14.36 -13.74
N SER A 98 2.97 15.57 -13.21
CA SER A 98 3.77 16.09 -12.10
C SER A 98 2.90 16.97 -11.22
N GLY A 99 3.28 17.20 -9.96
CA GLY A 99 2.45 18.00 -9.08
C GLY A 99 1.16 17.29 -8.67
N THR A 100 0.10 18.05 -8.42
CA THR A 100 -1.17 17.49 -7.91
C THR A 100 -2.13 17.17 -9.06
N GLN A 101 -2.54 15.91 -9.14
CA GLN A 101 -3.60 15.45 -10.03
C GLN A 101 -4.82 15.04 -9.20
N THR A 102 -6.02 15.48 -9.56
CA THR A 102 -7.26 15.09 -8.86
C THR A 102 -8.12 14.24 -9.77
N LEU A 103 -8.51 13.07 -9.28
CA LEU A 103 -9.45 12.17 -9.95
C LEU A 103 -10.83 12.25 -9.30
N THR A 104 -11.85 12.27 -10.13
CA THR A 104 -13.23 12.01 -9.73
C THR A 104 -13.47 10.51 -9.70
N LEU A 105 -14.03 10.02 -8.61
CA LEU A 105 -14.41 8.62 -8.47
C LEU A 105 -15.66 8.31 -9.32
N PRO A 106 -15.78 7.07 -9.82
CA PRO A 106 -16.97 6.67 -10.57
C PRO A 106 -18.20 6.67 -9.66
N SER A 107 -19.38 6.84 -10.26
CA SER A 107 -20.67 6.87 -9.54
C SER A 107 -21.01 5.57 -8.79
N THR A 108 -20.31 4.48 -9.09
CA THR A 108 -20.37 3.21 -8.35
C THR A 108 -19.80 3.33 -6.93
N ILE A 109 -19.00 4.36 -6.66
CA ILE A 109 -18.47 4.66 -5.33
C ILE A 109 -19.34 5.77 -4.71
N PRO A 110 -20.04 5.51 -3.59
CA PRO A 110 -20.84 6.53 -2.91
C PRO A 110 -19.99 7.72 -2.47
N MET A 111 -20.52 8.94 -2.60
CA MET A 111 -19.82 10.17 -2.17
C MET A 111 -19.47 10.19 -0.68
N ASN A 112 -20.21 9.45 0.14
CA ASN A 112 -19.99 9.30 1.58
C ASN A 112 -19.19 8.04 1.95
N ALA A 113 -18.57 7.35 0.99
CA ALA A 113 -17.71 6.22 1.27
C ALA A 113 -16.68 6.55 2.38
N GLY A 114 -16.44 5.59 3.27
CA GLY A 114 -15.48 5.71 4.36
C GLY A 114 -14.05 5.79 3.80
N LEU A 115 -13.67 4.79 3.02
CA LEU A 115 -12.43 4.68 2.27
C LEU A 115 -12.69 4.14 0.86
N VAL A 116 -11.75 4.38 -0.06
CA VAL A 116 -11.68 3.73 -1.36
C VAL A 116 -10.37 2.96 -1.47
N ALA A 117 -10.45 1.72 -1.96
CA ALA A 117 -9.33 0.87 -2.29
C ALA A 117 -8.90 1.13 -3.74
N LEU A 118 -7.68 1.66 -3.87
CA LEU A 118 -7.09 2.04 -5.14
C LEU A 118 -5.79 1.29 -5.35
N THR A 119 -5.61 0.67 -6.51
CA THR A 119 -4.27 0.28 -6.96
C THR A 119 -3.70 1.48 -7.71
N VAL A 120 -2.64 2.07 -7.18
CA VAL A 120 -1.93 3.19 -7.80
C VAL A 120 -0.65 2.66 -8.39
N THR A 121 -0.51 2.78 -9.71
CA THR A 121 0.67 2.36 -10.46
C THR A 121 1.36 3.57 -11.07
N ALA A 122 2.66 3.69 -10.82
CA ALA A 122 3.52 4.66 -11.47
C ALA A 122 4.47 3.94 -12.44
N THR A 123 4.59 4.44 -13.66
CA THR A 123 5.46 3.87 -14.69
C THR A 123 6.18 4.94 -15.48
N GLN A 124 7.37 4.61 -15.99
CA GLN A 124 8.21 5.49 -16.80
C GLN A 124 8.51 6.83 -16.11
N ALA A 125 8.82 6.81 -14.82
CA ALA A 125 9.25 8.00 -14.10
C ALA A 125 10.57 8.55 -14.67
N ASP A 126 10.66 9.87 -14.81
CA ASP A 126 11.87 10.53 -15.33
C ASP A 126 12.98 10.68 -14.28
N ALA A 127 12.62 10.66 -13.00
CA ALA A 127 13.55 10.77 -11.88
C ALA A 127 13.02 10.03 -10.65
N VAL A 128 13.88 9.88 -9.64
CA VAL A 128 13.48 9.38 -8.32
C VAL A 128 12.47 10.34 -7.68
N GLY A 129 11.54 9.80 -6.90
CA GLY A 129 10.44 10.56 -6.33
C GLY A 129 9.42 9.68 -5.63
N ASN A 130 8.23 10.22 -5.39
CA ASN A 130 7.12 9.45 -4.84
C ASN A 130 5.74 10.01 -5.22
N VAL A 131 4.73 9.16 -5.11
CA VAL A 131 3.31 9.49 -5.25
C VAL A 131 2.66 9.43 -3.88
N VAL A 132 1.90 10.47 -3.55
CA VAL A 132 1.07 10.56 -2.35
C VAL A 132 -0.38 10.67 -2.74
N ALA A 133 -1.21 9.72 -2.34
CA ALA A 133 -2.65 9.80 -2.46
C ALA A 133 -3.24 10.41 -1.20
N TYR A 134 -4.11 11.41 -1.36
CA TYR A 134 -4.68 12.16 -0.26
C TYR A 134 -6.01 12.81 -0.66
N SER A 135 -6.74 13.26 0.36
CA SER A 135 -7.94 14.10 0.19
C SER A 135 -7.84 15.29 1.13
N GLY A 136 -8.43 16.43 0.72
CA GLY A 136 -8.38 17.68 1.48
C GLY A 136 -7.26 18.62 1.06
N ALA A 137 -7.01 19.65 1.87
CA ALA A 137 -6.20 20.82 1.48
C ALA A 137 -4.69 20.63 1.66
N MET A 138 -4.23 19.73 2.54
CA MET A 138 -2.81 19.52 2.81
C MET A 138 -2.33 18.18 2.28
N VAL A 139 -1.16 18.18 1.64
CA VAL A 139 -0.45 16.96 1.22
C VAL A 139 0.26 16.38 2.44
N PRO A 140 -0.07 15.14 2.86
CA PRO A 140 0.60 14.51 3.99
C PRO A 140 2.05 14.12 3.65
N PRO A 141 2.98 14.11 4.63
CA PRO A 141 4.38 13.75 4.40
C PRO A 141 4.60 12.21 4.31
N THR A 142 3.67 11.49 3.68
CA THR A 142 3.73 10.03 3.49
C THR A 142 4.25 9.67 2.08
N SER A 143 4.38 8.38 1.79
CA SER A 143 4.73 7.86 0.47
C SER A 143 3.93 6.61 0.16
N ASN A 144 3.11 6.64 -0.89
CA ASN A 144 2.36 5.46 -1.31
C ASN A 144 3.09 4.68 -2.40
N VAL A 145 3.55 5.34 -3.47
CA VAL A 145 4.30 4.68 -4.55
C VAL A 145 5.64 5.36 -4.70
N ASN A 146 6.73 4.61 -4.66
CA ASN A 146 8.07 5.15 -4.86
C ASN A 146 8.41 5.16 -6.36
N LEU A 147 9.07 6.21 -6.82
CA LEU A 147 9.44 6.38 -8.22
C LEU A 147 10.91 6.05 -8.41
N THR A 148 11.21 5.24 -9.41
CA THR A 148 12.56 4.92 -9.83
C THR A 148 12.58 4.87 -11.36
N PRO A 149 13.50 5.59 -12.02
CA PRO A 149 13.60 5.55 -13.48
C PRO A 149 13.72 4.13 -14.00
N GLY A 150 12.98 3.82 -15.08
CA GLY A 150 12.97 2.51 -15.71
C GLY A 150 12.14 1.44 -14.99
N ARG A 151 11.58 1.72 -13.80
CA ARG A 151 10.72 0.77 -13.07
C ARG A 151 9.24 1.14 -13.15
N THR A 152 8.40 0.11 -13.15
CA THR A 152 6.96 0.24 -12.90
C THR A 152 6.69 -0.25 -11.49
N GLN A 153 6.02 0.56 -10.67
CA GLN A 153 5.72 0.24 -9.28
C GLN A 153 4.24 0.47 -9.00
N ALA A 154 3.61 -0.48 -8.33
CA ALA A 154 2.22 -0.41 -7.89
C ALA A 154 2.15 -0.56 -6.37
N ASN A 155 1.23 0.15 -5.73
CA ASN A 155 0.89 -0.06 -4.33
C ASN A 155 -0.62 0.03 -4.12
N LEU A 156 -1.15 -0.74 -3.16
CA LEU A 156 -2.50 -0.57 -2.66
C LEU A 156 -2.58 0.68 -1.78
N VAL A 157 -3.51 1.55 -2.11
CA VAL A 157 -3.82 2.77 -1.38
C VAL A 157 -5.25 2.66 -0.85
N LEU A 158 -5.39 2.88 0.45
CA LEU A 158 -6.68 3.11 1.09
C LEU A 158 -6.76 4.56 1.53
N VAL A 159 -7.68 5.32 0.92
CA VAL A 159 -7.83 6.76 1.13
C VAL A 159 -9.29 7.14 1.30
N LYS A 160 -9.57 8.03 2.26
CA LYS A 160 -10.91 8.59 2.45
C LYS A 160 -11.17 9.61 1.35
N PRO A 161 -12.20 9.44 0.50
CA PRO A 161 -12.52 10.44 -0.51
C PRO A 161 -13.19 11.66 0.13
N THR A 162 -13.02 12.82 -0.49
CA THR A 162 -13.75 14.05 -0.12
C THR A 162 -14.49 14.57 -1.34
N GLY A 163 -15.81 14.71 -1.23
CA GLY A 163 -16.65 15.18 -2.35
C GLY A 163 -16.57 14.27 -3.59
N GLY A 164 -16.38 12.96 -3.40
CA GLY A 164 -16.22 12.01 -4.51
C GLY A 164 -14.89 12.12 -5.26
N THR A 165 -13.88 12.79 -4.69
CA THR A 165 -12.56 12.94 -5.32
C THR A 165 -11.43 12.41 -4.45
N VAL A 166 -10.33 12.06 -5.12
CA VAL A 166 -9.03 11.72 -4.52
C VAL A 166 -7.95 12.46 -5.31
N SER A 167 -6.96 13.01 -4.60
CA SER A 167 -5.81 13.69 -5.19
C SER A 167 -4.55 12.85 -5.07
N PHE A 168 -3.67 12.98 -6.06
CA PHE A 168 -2.36 12.33 -6.16
C PHE A 168 -1.30 13.40 -6.34
N LYS A 169 -0.42 13.57 -5.36
CA LYS A 169 0.76 14.42 -5.49
C LYS A 169 1.92 13.57 -6.01
N VAL A 170 2.43 13.90 -7.19
CA VAL A 170 3.68 13.39 -7.72
C VAL A 170 4.81 14.36 -7.32
N ASN A 171 5.71 13.88 -6.48
CA ASN A 171 6.93 14.60 -6.08
C ASN A 171 8.13 13.99 -6.81
N GLY A 172 9.06 14.84 -7.27
CA GLY A 172 10.21 14.42 -8.07
C GLY A 172 9.94 14.52 -9.56
N GLY A 173 10.40 13.53 -10.33
CA GLY A 173 10.28 13.53 -11.80
C GLY A 173 8.86 13.23 -12.29
N PRO A 174 8.43 13.81 -13.43
CA PRO A 174 7.19 13.42 -14.08
C PRO A 174 7.11 11.91 -14.31
N THR A 175 5.92 11.34 -14.18
CA THR A 175 5.66 9.91 -14.35
C THR A 175 4.30 9.70 -15.01
N HIS A 176 4.09 8.54 -15.63
CA HIS A 176 2.70 8.13 -15.88
C HIS A 176 2.10 7.57 -14.61
N LEU A 177 0.90 8.05 -14.28
CA LEU A 177 0.02 7.44 -13.27
C LEU A 177 -1.10 6.64 -13.93
N VAL A 178 -1.37 5.51 -13.31
CA VAL A 178 -2.45 4.59 -13.60
C VAL A 178 -3.14 4.28 -12.27
N VAL A 179 -4.46 4.44 -12.21
CA VAL A 179 -5.25 4.28 -11.00
C VAL A 179 -6.46 3.42 -11.30
N ASP A 180 -6.57 2.33 -10.57
CA ASP A 180 -7.69 1.40 -10.61
C ASP A 180 -8.41 1.39 -9.26
N VAL A 181 -9.73 1.30 -9.28
CA VAL A 181 -10.56 1.13 -8.08
C VAL A 181 -11.03 -0.32 -7.97
N SER A 182 -11.02 -0.89 -6.76
CA SER A 182 -11.46 -2.27 -6.51
C SER A 182 -12.43 -2.43 -5.33
N GLY A 183 -12.69 -1.36 -4.59
CA GLY A 183 -13.69 -1.41 -3.51
C GLY A 183 -13.74 -0.12 -2.69
N TYR A 184 -14.68 -0.08 -1.75
CA TYR A 184 -14.80 0.99 -0.78
C TYR A 184 -15.35 0.47 0.55
N THR A 185 -15.12 1.19 1.66
CA THR A 185 -15.81 0.92 2.93
C THR A 185 -17.10 1.74 2.99
N PRO A 186 -18.25 1.16 3.39
CA PRO A 186 -19.45 1.95 3.63
C PRO A 186 -19.26 3.00 4.72
N ALA A 187 -20.05 4.07 4.68
CA ALA A 187 -20.11 5.01 5.79
C ALA A 187 -20.51 4.28 7.08
N GLY A 188 -19.79 4.51 8.19
CA GLY A 188 -20.08 3.86 9.47
C GLY A 188 -19.65 2.40 9.57
N SER A 189 -18.82 1.90 8.66
CA SER A 189 -18.21 0.57 8.80
C SER A 189 -17.35 0.45 10.06
N ALA A 190 -17.07 -0.77 10.51
CA ALA A 190 -16.11 -1.05 11.59
C ALA A 190 -14.70 -0.49 11.32
N PHE A 191 -14.38 -0.20 10.06
CA PHE A 191 -13.18 0.51 9.68
C PHE A 191 -13.40 2.03 9.71
N THR A 192 -12.53 2.76 10.42
CA THR A 192 -12.49 4.23 10.44
C THR A 192 -11.16 4.75 9.90
N ALA A 193 -11.24 5.65 8.91
CA ALA A 193 -10.09 6.37 8.40
C ALA A 193 -9.67 7.49 9.36
N VAL A 194 -8.37 7.58 9.67
CA VAL A 194 -7.81 8.65 10.52
C VAL A 194 -6.60 9.36 9.92
N GLY A 195 -6.19 8.99 8.71
CA GLY A 195 -4.89 9.37 8.19
C GLY A 195 -4.87 9.89 6.76
N PRO A 196 -3.65 9.99 6.19
CA PRO A 196 -2.39 9.50 6.77
C PRO A 196 -1.77 10.47 7.80
N ASN A 197 -1.50 9.97 9.01
CA ASN A 197 -0.83 10.68 10.10
C ASN A 197 0.47 9.96 10.51
N ARG A 198 1.56 10.70 10.71
CA ARG A 198 2.85 10.15 11.12
C ARG A 198 2.81 9.64 12.57
N LEU A 199 3.08 8.35 12.75
CA LEU A 199 3.28 7.75 14.08
C LEU A 199 4.76 7.69 14.45
N ALA A 200 5.59 7.32 13.47
CA ALA A 200 7.00 7.04 13.71
C ALA A 200 7.88 7.43 12.50
N ASP A 201 9.01 8.07 12.77
CA ASP A 201 10.05 8.40 11.79
C ASP A 201 11.41 8.31 12.48
N SER A 202 12.16 7.27 12.15
CA SER A 202 13.52 7.06 12.65
C SER A 202 14.53 8.06 12.08
N ARG A 203 14.22 8.82 11.03
CA ARG A 203 15.12 9.87 10.51
C ARG A 203 15.13 11.10 11.42
N THR A 204 14.01 11.37 12.09
CA THR A 204 13.77 12.59 12.88
C THR A 204 13.49 12.31 14.36
N ALA A 205 13.75 11.08 14.83
CA ALA A 205 13.47 10.65 16.21
C ALA A 205 12.00 10.79 16.64
N THR A 206 11.05 10.69 15.70
CA THR A 206 9.62 10.75 15.99
C THR A 206 9.13 9.35 16.34
N GLY A 207 8.67 9.09 17.56
CA GLY A 207 8.12 7.79 17.97
C GLY A 207 9.11 6.60 17.97
N LEU A 208 10.30 6.76 17.39
CA LEU A 208 11.38 5.79 17.29
C LEU A 208 12.72 6.47 17.61
N LYS A 209 13.72 5.67 17.96
CA LYS A 209 15.11 6.14 18.07
C LYS A 209 15.60 6.64 16.70
N GLN A 210 16.43 7.68 16.71
CA GLN A 210 17.04 8.18 15.48
C GLN A 210 18.04 7.17 14.88
N GLY A 211 17.97 7.02 13.56
CA GLY A 211 18.87 6.20 12.74
C GLY A 211 18.29 4.84 12.36
N PRO A 212 19.07 4.05 11.59
CA PRO A 212 18.61 2.77 11.07
C PRO A 212 18.22 1.81 12.19
N ILE A 213 17.10 1.11 11.99
CA ILE A 213 16.57 0.09 12.90
C ILE A 213 17.07 -1.29 12.46
N SER A 214 17.42 -2.14 13.41
CA SER A 214 17.74 -3.56 13.18
C SER A 214 17.07 -4.40 14.28
N GLY A 215 16.51 -5.55 13.93
CA GLY A 215 15.70 -6.35 14.84
C GLY A 215 14.33 -5.74 15.11
N ALA A 216 13.73 -6.08 16.25
CA ALA A 216 12.37 -5.69 16.60
C ALA A 216 12.29 -4.28 17.23
N VAL A 217 11.30 -3.49 16.80
CA VAL A 217 10.93 -2.22 17.41
C VAL A 217 9.42 -2.08 17.54
N ASN A 218 8.94 -1.50 18.63
CA ASN A 218 7.50 -1.26 18.83
C ASN A 218 7.11 0.13 18.35
N VAL A 219 5.99 0.21 17.62
CA VAL A 219 5.28 1.45 17.28
C VAL A 219 4.01 1.47 18.11
N THR A 220 3.94 2.41 19.05
CA THR A 220 2.77 2.57 19.94
C THR A 220 1.69 3.38 19.25
N MET A 221 0.45 2.90 19.32
CA MET A 221 -0.70 3.58 18.73
C MET A 221 -1.11 4.78 19.61
N PRO A 222 -1.60 5.88 19.00
CA PRO A 222 -2.03 7.06 19.75
C PRO A 222 -3.16 6.71 20.74
N ALA A 223 -3.11 7.31 21.94
CA ALA A 223 -4.17 7.18 22.93
C ALA A 223 -5.51 7.78 22.47
N THR A 224 -5.52 8.54 21.37
CA THR A 224 -6.72 9.10 20.74
C THR A 224 -7.50 8.07 19.93
N LEU A 225 -6.96 6.88 19.68
CA LEU A 225 -7.74 5.80 19.07
C LEU A 225 -8.82 5.32 20.06
N PRO A 226 -10.06 5.03 19.59
CA PRO A 226 -11.12 4.57 20.49
C PRO A 226 -10.78 3.28 21.23
N ALA A 227 -11.32 3.13 22.44
CA ALA A 227 -11.35 1.84 23.11
C ALA A 227 -12.06 0.81 22.22
N GLY A 228 -11.54 -0.42 22.21
CA GLY A 228 -12.04 -1.48 21.31
C GLY A 228 -11.43 -1.45 19.90
N THR A 229 -10.41 -0.62 19.65
CA THR A 229 -9.57 -0.74 18.45
C THR A 229 -8.86 -2.10 18.46
N THR A 230 -9.10 -2.93 17.46
CA THR A 230 -8.55 -4.30 17.35
C THR A 230 -7.46 -4.43 16.31
N ALA A 231 -7.47 -3.59 15.27
CA ALA A 231 -6.44 -3.56 14.25
C ALA A 231 -6.21 -2.14 13.73
N VAL A 232 -5.04 -1.92 13.16
CA VAL A 232 -4.64 -0.66 12.53
C VAL A 232 -4.14 -0.90 11.13
N LEU A 233 -4.40 0.08 10.27
CA LEU A 233 -3.91 0.12 8.91
C LEU A 233 -2.76 1.11 8.84
N LEU A 234 -1.56 0.61 8.59
CA LEU A 234 -0.32 1.36 8.58
C LEU A 234 0.29 1.38 7.18
N ASN A 235 0.80 2.53 6.75
CA ASN A 235 1.74 2.60 5.65
C ASN A 235 3.16 2.53 6.24
N VAL A 236 3.88 1.46 5.97
CA VAL A 236 5.24 1.24 6.47
C VAL A 236 6.22 1.46 5.32
N THR A 237 7.16 2.38 5.50
CA THR A 237 8.18 2.73 4.52
C THR A 237 9.57 2.44 5.08
N ALA A 238 10.35 1.67 4.36
CA ALA A 238 11.78 1.45 4.57
C ALA A 238 12.56 2.33 3.60
N THR A 239 13.40 3.23 4.10
CA THR A 239 14.13 4.22 3.30
C THR A 239 15.60 4.33 3.71
N ASP A 240 16.41 4.93 2.85
CA ASP A 240 17.85 5.12 3.05
C ASP A 240 18.59 3.79 3.30
N ALA A 241 18.12 2.72 2.67
CA ALA A 241 18.70 1.40 2.79
C ALA A 241 20.12 1.37 2.17
N THR A 242 21.08 0.80 2.91
CA THR A 242 22.48 0.61 2.46
C THR A 242 22.77 -0.83 2.02
N GLY A 243 21.77 -1.69 2.08
CA GLY A 243 21.83 -3.10 1.75
C GLY A 243 20.43 -3.70 1.72
N ALA A 244 20.34 -4.96 1.31
CA ALA A 244 19.06 -5.66 1.21
C ALA A 244 18.53 -6.08 2.59
N GLY A 245 17.20 -6.18 2.68
CA GLY A 245 16.50 -6.65 3.87
C GLY A 245 14.99 -6.63 3.72
N PHE A 246 14.30 -6.85 4.83
CA PHE A 246 12.84 -6.85 4.89
C PHE A 246 12.30 -6.31 6.22
N VAL A 247 11.02 -5.94 6.22
CA VAL A 247 10.24 -5.54 7.40
C VAL A 247 9.04 -6.46 7.55
N SER A 248 8.84 -7.03 8.74
CA SER A 248 7.63 -7.76 9.14
C SER A 248 6.88 -6.98 10.21
N ALA A 249 5.57 -6.83 10.05
CA ALA A 249 4.69 -6.16 11.01
C ALA A 249 3.73 -7.16 11.66
N TYR A 250 3.66 -7.16 12.98
CA TYR A 250 2.85 -8.11 13.74
C TYR A 250 2.41 -7.52 15.09
N PRO A 251 1.39 -8.10 15.74
CA PRO A 251 0.90 -7.59 17.02
C PRO A 251 2.00 -7.67 18.08
N ALA A 252 2.20 -6.60 18.85
CA ALA A 252 3.20 -6.61 19.90
C ALA A 252 2.93 -7.72 20.93
N GLY A 253 3.99 -8.40 21.36
CA GLY A 253 3.90 -9.55 22.27
C GLY A 253 3.55 -10.89 21.60
N GLN A 254 3.35 -10.92 20.28
CA GLN A 254 3.22 -12.17 19.52
C GLN A 254 4.56 -12.59 18.90
N PRO A 255 4.77 -13.89 18.62
CA PRO A 255 5.95 -14.35 17.90
C PRO A 255 6.01 -13.72 16.50
N GLN A 256 7.22 -13.45 16.02
CA GLN A 256 7.45 -12.93 14.68
C GLN A 256 6.90 -13.94 13.64
N PRO A 257 6.08 -13.49 12.67
CA PRO A 257 5.65 -14.34 11.57
C PRO A 257 6.80 -14.61 10.58
N ALA A 258 6.70 -15.70 9.81
CA ALA A 258 7.67 -16.04 8.76
C ALA A 258 7.51 -15.19 7.48
N THR A 259 6.63 -14.19 7.50
CA THR A 259 6.24 -13.37 6.34
C THR A 259 6.83 -11.96 6.43
N SER A 260 7.08 -11.32 5.28
CA SER A 260 7.49 -9.91 5.19
C SER A 260 6.39 -9.05 4.59
N ASN A 261 6.34 -7.78 4.98
CA ASN A 261 5.43 -6.78 4.41
C ASN A 261 6.15 -5.83 3.47
N VAL A 262 7.39 -5.45 3.78
CA VAL A 262 8.21 -4.56 2.94
C VAL A 262 9.53 -5.27 2.66
N ASN A 263 9.95 -5.29 1.40
CA ASN A 263 11.28 -5.75 0.99
C ASN A 263 12.00 -4.56 0.37
N TYR A 264 13.30 -4.44 0.62
CA TYR A 264 14.11 -3.31 0.14
C TYR A 264 15.51 -3.77 -0.24
N ASP A 265 16.10 -3.02 -1.17
CA ASP A 265 17.47 -3.16 -1.64
C ASP A 265 18.26 -1.86 -1.38
N SER A 266 19.58 -1.93 -1.49
CA SER A 266 20.44 -0.75 -1.36
C SER A 266 20.00 0.37 -2.30
N GLY A 267 19.79 1.57 -1.74
CA GLY A 267 19.38 2.77 -2.48
C GLY A 267 17.93 2.79 -2.94
N VAL A 268 17.11 1.79 -2.59
CA VAL A 268 15.70 1.72 -2.95
C VAL A 268 14.83 1.94 -1.71
N THR A 269 13.95 2.94 -1.78
CA THR A 269 12.88 3.12 -0.78
C THR A 269 11.71 2.21 -1.14
N GLY A 270 11.30 1.34 -0.22
CA GLY A 270 10.12 0.49 -0.34
C GLY A 270 9.03 0.89 0.64
N ALA A 271 7.78 0.92 0.19
CA ALA A 271 6.62 1.16 1.04
C ALA A 271 5.52 0.13 0.78
N ASN A 272 4.84 -0.34 1.82
CA ASN A 272 3.67 -1.20 1.68
C ASN A 272 2.63 -0.88 2.76
N LEU A 273 1.35 -1.09 2.40
CA LEU A 273 0.22 -0.97 3.31
C LEU A 273 0.03 -2.26 4.10
N VAL A 274 -0.14 -2.14 5.42
CA VAL A 274 -0.21 -3.24 6.38
C VAL A 274 -1.47 -3.09 7.22
N LEU A 275 -2.32 -4.11 7.23
CA LEU A 275 -3.39 -4.26 8.22
C LEU A 275 -2.89 -5.24 9.29
N VAL A 276 -2.81 -4.79 10.54
CA VAL A 276 -2.19 -5.56 11.62
C VAL A 276 -3.00 -5.41 12.92
N PRO A 277 -3.27 -6.50 13.66
CA PRO A 277 -3.89 -6.40 14.97
C PRO A 277 -3.01 -5.62 15.95
N VAL A 278 -3.66 -4.86 16.83
CA VAL A 278 -2.95 -4.16 17.91
C VAL A 278 -2.66 -5.16 19.03
N GLY A 279 -1.40 -5.24 19.45
CA GLY A 279 -0.96 -6.18 20.49
C GLY A 279 -0.78 -5.53 21.85
N ALA A 280 0.09 -6.15 22.66
CA ALA A 280 0.41 -5.69 24.02
C ALA A 280 0.83 -4.22 24.04
N ASN A 281 0.45 -3.51 25.12
CA ASN A 281 0.76 -2.09 25.31
C ASN A 281 0.31 -1.19 24.13
N ASN A 282 -0.85 -1.50 23.53
CA ASN A 282 -1.43 -0.75 22.42
C ASN A 282 -0.45 -0.54 21.25
N SER A 283 0.34 -1.56 20.93
CA SER A 283 1.47 -1.43 20.00
C SER A 283 1.47 -2.50 18.91
N VAL A 284 2.14 -2.16 17.81
CA VAL A 284 2.53 -3.08 16.73
C VAL A 284 4.06 -3.22 16.77
N THR A 285 4.58 -4.42 16.58
CA THR A 285 6.01 -4.65 16.42
C THR A 285 6.36 -4.67 14.94
N LEU A 286 7.40 -3.92 14.58
CA LEU A 286 8.08 -4.00 13.29
C LEU A 286 9.43 -4.69 13.50
N PHE A 287 9.66 -5.80 12.80
CA PHE A 287 10.95 -6.48 12.78
C PHE A 287 11.68 -6.16 11.48
N VAL A 288 12.91 -5.67 11.61
CA VAL A 288 13.83 -5.43 10.48
C VAL A 288 14.84 -6.57 10.41
N GLY A 289 14.73 -7.40 9.37
CA GLY A 289 15.67 -8.48 9.05
C GLY A 289 16.62 -8.10 7.92
N GLY A 290 17.89 -8.50 8.02
CA GLY A 290 18.94 -8.14 7.06
C GLY A 290 19.68 -6.85 7.45
N THR A 291 19.92 -5.97 6.49
CA THR A 291 20.62 -4.69 6.72
C THR A 291 19.70 -3.70 7.43
N GLY A 292 20.20 -3.01 8.46
CA GLY A 292 19.40 -1.99 9.15
C GLY A 292 18.93 -0.85 8.22
N VAL A 293 17.72 -0.34 8.45
CA VAL A 293 17.08 0.65 7.58
C VAL A 293 16.32 1.71 8.36
N ASN A 294 16.18 2.92 7.81
CA ASN A 294 15.28 3.92 8.39
C ASN A 294 13.83 3.52 8.14
N LEU A 295 13.02 3.48 9.19
CA LEU A 295 11.59 3.26 9.12
C LEU A 295 10.82 4.58 9.27
N VAL A 296 9.76 4.66 8.48
CA VAL A 296 8.73 5.69 8.45
C VAL A 296 7.37 4.99 8.51
N VAL A 297 6.53 5.35 9.48
CA VAL A 297 5.25 4.68 9.73
C VAL A 297 4.14 5.71 9.88
N ASP A 298 3.18 5.64 8.97
CA ASP A 298 1.95 6.46 9.00
C ASP A 298 0.75 5.57 9.29
N ILE A 299 -0.20 6.05 10.10
CA ILE A 299 -1.51 5.41 10.27
C ILE A 299 -2.50 5.98 9.26
N SER A 300 -3.19 5.11 8.53
CA SER A 300 -4.24 5.46 7.57
C SER A 300 -5.65 5.25 8.14
N GLY A 301 -5.81 4.29 9.05
CA GLY A 301 -7.09 3.97 9.67
C GLY A 301 -6.98 2.90 10.75
N TYR A 302 -8.11 2.58 11.38
CA TYR A 302 -8.24 1.56 12.40
C TYR A 302 -9.55 0.77 12.26
N VAL A 303 -9.60 -0.40 12.90
CA VAL A 303 -10.79 -1.25 12.99
C VAL A 303 -11.22 -1.34 14.44
N THR A 304 -12.51 -1.16 14.71
CA THR A 304 -13.14 -1.44 16.01
C THR A 304 -13.98 -2.71 15.95
N ASN A 305 -14.21 -3.32 17.11
CA ASN A 305 -15.24 -4.35 17.28
C ASN A 305 -16.66 -3.79 17.14
#